data_AF-A0A845JRR0-F1
#
_entry.id   AF-A0A845JRR0-F1
#
_cell.length_a   1.000
_cell.length_b   1.000
_cell.length_c   1.000
_cell.angle_alpha   90.00
_cell.angle_beta   90.00
_cell.angle_gamma   90.00
#
_symmetry.space_group_name_H-M   'P 1'
#
loop_
_entity.id
_entity.type
_entity.pdbx_description
1 polymer ?
#
loop_
_entity_poly.entity_id
_entity_poly.type
_entity_poly.pdbx_seq_one_letter_code
_entity_poly.pdbx_strand_id
1 'polypeptide(L)'
;MRKTVLCIIVLVLISSPLFAEEQPLPLPTRDALNAEATLHHNKGIESFNQANYKEAYGHFRNVLKIAPSAESYFNGALSLHKWGYPKEAASFFYYAKKYAKGNAKILQSNLTNQLPKQPQPRRRAPVPQPPLLSEGS
;
A
#
# COMPACT_ATOMS: atom_id res chain seq x y z
N MET A 1 -37.13 27.78 -18.24
CA MET A 1 -36.77 26.36 -17.99
C MET A 1 -35.44 25.96 -18.65
N ARG A 2 -34.38 26.78 -18.55
CA ARG A 2 -33.05 26.52 -19.17
C ARG A 2 -31.87 26.46 -18.19
N LYS A 3 -32.10 26.78 -16.91
CA LYS A 3 -31.08 26.77 -15.85
C LYS A 3 -31.06 25.47 -15.03
N THR A 4 -32.17 24.73 -15.02
CA THR A 4 -32.30 23.47 -14.27
C THR A 4 -31.55 22.30 -14.93
N VAL A 5 -31.46 22.29 -16.26
CA VAL A 5 -30.73 21.24 -17.01
C VAL A 5 -29.21 21.34 -16.79
N LEU A 6 -28.66 22.55 -16.63
CA LEU A 6 -27.24 22.76 -16.35
C LEU A 6 -26.84 22.28 -14.94
N CYS A 7 -27.71 22.48 -13.94
CA CYS A 7 -27.45 22.02 -12.57
C CYS A 7 -27.47 20.49 -12.43
N ILE A 8 -28.30 19.79 -13.21
CA ILE A 8 -28.37 18.32 -13.17
C ILE A 8 -27.11 17.70 -13.80
N ILE A 9 -26.58 18.28 -14.87
CA ILE A 9 -25.34 17.79 -15.51
C ILE A 9 -24.12 17.94 -14.59
N VAL A 10 -24.04 19.01 -13.79
CA VAL A 10 -22.95 19.21 -12.82
C VAL A 10 -23.05 18.26 -11.63
N LEU A 11 -24.27 17.94 -11.16
CA LEU A 11 -24.48 16.99 -10.05
C LEU A 11 -24.17 15.53 -10.43
N VAL A 12 -24.39 15.14 -11.68
CA VAL A 12 -24.08 13.78 -12.17
C VAL A 12 -22.57 13.56 -12.34
N LEU A 13 -21.78 14.60 -12.63
CA LEU A 13 -20.33 14.50 -12.79
C LEU A 13 -19.56 14.24 -11.47
N ILE A 14 -20.16 14.56 -10.32
CA ILE A 14 -19.58 14.28 -8.99
C ILE A 14 -19.88 12.84 -8.54
N SER A 15 -20.85 12.17 -9.19
CA SER A 15 -21.18 10.76 -8.97
C SER A 15 -20.41 9.83 -9.93
N SER A 16 -19.17 10.19 -10.27
CA SER A 16 -18.25 9.16 -10.73
C SER A 16 -18.03 8.19 -9.56
N PRO A 17 -18.07 6.87 -9.76
CA PRO A 17 -17.68 5.94 -8.71
C PRO A 17 -16.23 6.29 -8.38
N LEU A 18 -16.04 6.91 -7.22
CA LEU A 18 -14.73 7.15 -6.65
C LEU A 18 -14.10 5.77 -6.58
N PHE A 19 -13.19 5.44 -7.50
CA PHE A 19 -12.45 4.20 -7.46
C PHE A 19 -11.89 4.13 -6.05
N ALA A 20 -12.38 3.18 -5.24
CA ALA A 20 -12.01 3.10 -3.84
C ALA A 20 -10.50 2.86 -3.80
N GLU A 21 -9.76 3.92 -3.49
CA GLU A 21 -8.31 3.89 -3.49
C GLU A 21 -7.87 2.94 -2.38
N GLU A 22 -7.07 1.93 -2.73
CA GLU A 22 -6.60 0.96 -1.74
C GLU A 22 -5.87 1.68 -0.61
N GLN A 23 -6.26 1.37 0.63
CA GLN A 23 -5.74 1.99 1.84
C GLN A 23 -4.83 1.01 2.61
N PRO A 24 -3.91 1.52 3.46
CA PRO A 24 -3.14 0.68 4.35
C PRO A 24 -4.05 -0.20 5.22
N LEU A 25 -3.67 -1.45 5.37
CA LEU A 25 -4.37 -2.44 6.18
C LEU A 25 -3.90 -2.37 7.63
N PRO A 26 -4.79 -2.58 8.61
CA PRO A 26 -4.37 -2.72 10.00
C PRO A 26 -3.43 -3.92 10.14
N LEU A 27 -2.53 -3.88 11.12
CA LEU A 27 -1.74 -5.06 11.47
C LEU A 27 -2.63 -6.19 12.00
N PRO A 28 -2.23 -7.46 11.80
CA PRO A 28 -2.99 -8.59 12.34
C PRO A 28 -3.07 -8.47 13.86
N THR A 29 -4.24 -8.74 14.43
CA THR A 29 -4.43 -8.90 15.87
C THR A 29 -3.62 -10.10 16.35
N ARG A 30 -2.42 -9.84 16.84
CA ARG A 30 -1.60 -10.81 17.57
C ARG A 30 -1.46 -10.26 18.98
N ASP A 31 -1.73 -11.09 19.99
CA ASP A 31 -1.73 -10.73 21.41
C ASP A 31 -0.39 -10.17 21.95
N ALA A 32 0.65 -10.10 21.11
CA ALA A 32 1.96 -9.54 21.44
C ALA A 32 2.57 -8.78 20.25
N LEU A 33 1.84 -7.84 19.65
CA LEU A 33 2.46 -6.92 18.69
C LEU A 33 3.34 -5.92 19.44
N ASN A 34 4.60 -5.80 19.04
CA ASN A 34 5.57 -4.91 19.68
C ASN A 34 5.04 -3.45 19.65
N ALA A 35 5.06 -2.76 20.80
CA ALA A 35 4.62 -1.36 20.93
C ALA A 35 5.29 -0.42 19.91
N GLU A 36 6.57 -0.66 19.60
CA GLU A 36 7.31 0.09 18.57
C GLU A 36 6.75 -0.16 17.17
N ALA A 37 6.36 -1.40 16.85
CA ALA A 37 5.72 -1.72 15.57
C ALA A 37 4.35 -1.05 15.46
N THR A 38 3.56 -1.03 16.54
CA THR A 38 2.28 -0.33 16.60
C THR A 38 2.46 1.18 16.40
N LEU A 39 3.45 1.78 17.06
CA LEU A 39 3.76 3.21 16.90
C LEU A 39 4.11 3.54 15.45
N HIS A 40 5.03 2.79 14.84
CA HIS A 40 5.39 2.99 13.45
C HIS A 40 4.23 2.73 12.49
N HIS A 41 3.39 1.74 12.78
CA HIS A 41 2.21 1.48 11.98
C HIS A 41 1.23 2.66 11.96
N ASN A 42 0.92 3.21 13.14
CA ASN A 42 0.02 4.35 13.27
C ASN A 42 0.56 5.59 12.57
N LYS A 43 1.85 5.92 12.77
CA LYS A 43 2.49 7.03 12.04
C LYS A 43 2.52 6.79 10.53
N GLY A 44 2.72 5.54 10.10
CA GLY A 44 2.67 5.17 8.69
C GLY A 44 1.29 5.42 8.06
N ILE A 45 0.22 5.09 8.78
CA ILE A 45 -1.16 5.40 8.36
C ILE A 45 -1.38 6.92 8.29
N GLU A 46 -0.96 7.65 9.32
CA GLU A 46 -1.11 9.11 9.38
C GLU A 46 -0.39 9.79 8.21
N SER A 47 0.89 9.49 7.98
CA SER A 47 1.65 10.03 6.85
C SER A 47 1.03 9.63 5.51
N PHE A 48 0.51 8.40 5.37
CA PHE A 48 -0.15 7.96 4.13
C PHE A 48 -1.40 8.79 3.84
N ASN A 49 -2.24 9.01 4.86
CA ASN A 49 -3.47 9.81 4.74
C ASN A 49 -3.18 11.28 4.43
N GLN A 50 -2.01 11.79 4.81
CA GLN A 50 -1.50 13.11 4.45
C GLN A 50 -0.83 13.17 3.07
N ALA A 51 -0.86 12.07 2.30
CA ALA A 51 -0.14 11.88 1.05
C ALA A 51 1.41 12.00 1.15
N ASN A 52 1.96 11.92 2.37
CA ASN A 52 3.40 11.90 2.65
C ASN A 52 3.97 10.48 2.46
N TYR A 53 3.86 9.93 1.23
CA TYR A 53 4.12 8.52 0.95
C TYR A 53 5.56 8.06 1.22
N LYS A 54 6.55 8.95 1.08
CA LYS A 54 7.95 8.70 1.46
C LYS A 54 8.09 8.39 2.95
N GLU A 55 7.46 9.20 3.79
CA GLU A 55 7.49 9.05 5.23
C GLU A 55 6.67 7.83 5.67
N ALA A 56 5.49 7.64 5.07
CA ALA A 56 4.67 6.46 5.27
C ALA A 56 5.46 5.17 4.99
N TYR A 57 6.18 5.12 3.87
CA TYR A 57 7.07 4.01 3.56
C TYR A 57 8.17 3.82 4.60
N GLY A 58 8.81 4.91 5.06
CA GLY A 58 9.81 4.86 6.12
C GLY A 58 9.30 4.20 7.40
N HIS A 59 8.07 4.55 7.80
CA HIS A 59 7.39 3.97 8.94
C HIS A 59 7.00 2.50 8.72
N PHE A 60 6.36 2.16 7.60
CA PHE A 60 6.02 0.76 7.31
C PHE A 60 7.25 -0.13 7.11
N ARG A 61 8.37 0.42 6.65
CA ARG A 61 9.66 -0.27 6.61
C ARG A 61 10.16 -0.67 7.99
N ASN A 62 9.94 0.16 9.02
CA ASN A 62 10.28 -0.22 10.39
C ASN A 62 9.35 -1.32 10.90
N VAL A 63 8.05 -1.25 10.60
CA VAL A 63 7.11 -2.35 10.91
C VAL A 63 7.55 -3.67 10.27
N LEU A 64 8.00 -3.65 9.01
CA LEU A 64 8.50 -4.84 8.31
C LEU A 64 9.74 -5.46 8.97
N LYS A 65 10.59 -4.67 9.63
CA LYS A 65 11.76 -5.18 10.36
C LYS A 65 11.38 -5.82 11.69
N ILE A 66 10.38 -5.27 12.38
CA ILE A 66 9.98 -5.69 13.73
C ILE A 66 8.96 -6.83 13.68
N ALA A 67 7.95 -6.70 12.82
CA ALA A 67 6.80 -7.59 12.72
C ALA A 67 6.41 -7.81 11.24
N PRO A 68 7.20 -8.57 10.47
CA PRO A 68 6.86 -8.88 9.08
C PRO A 68 5.57 -9.71 9.01
N SER A 69 4.63 -9.25 8.19
CA SER A 69 3.32 -9.85 7.94
C SER A 69 2.86 -9.53 6.53
N ALA A 70 1.81 -10.19 6.04
CA ALA A 70 1.27 -9.89 4.72
C ALA A 70 0.81 -8.43 4.62
N GLU A 71 0.18 -7.93 5.68
CA GLU A 71 -0.33 -6.57 5.83
C GLU A 71 0.82 -5.55 5.85
N SER A 72 1.91 -5.82 6.58
CA SER A 72 3.06 -4.90 6.58
C SER A 72 3.79 -4.88 5.23
N TYR A 73 3.86 -6.01 4.51
CA TYR A 73 4.34 -6.01 3.11
C TYR A 73 3.42 -5.22 2.19
N PHE A 74 2.10 -5.38 2.34
CA PHE A 74 1.11 -4.66 1.55
C PHE A 74 1.21 -3.15 1.77
N ASN A 75 1.28 -2.69 3.03
CA ASN A 75 1.34 -1.27 3.36
C ASN A 75 2.61 -0.59 2.85
N GLY A 76 3.75 -1.28 2.98
CA GLY A 76 5.03 -0.83 2.41
C GLY A 76 4.96 -0.73 0.88
N ALA A 77 4.40 -1.75 0.22
CA ALA A 77 4.23 -1.77 -1.23
C ALA A 77 3.31 -0.64 -1.72
N LEU A 78 2.18 -0.44 -1.04
CA LEU A 78 1.21 0.60 -1.36
C LEU A 78 1.85 2.00 -1.24
N SER A 79 2.62 2.23 -0.19
CA SER A 79 3.34 3.49 0.01
C SER A 79 4.41 3.72 -1.06
N LEU A 80 5.18 2.70 -1.44
CA LEU A 80 6.14 2.78 -2.55
C LEU A 80 5.46 3.09 -3.88
N HIS A 81 4.35 2.40 -4.16
CA HIS A 81 3.58 2.59 -5.39
C HIS A 81 3.07 4.04 -5.49
N LYS A 82 2.49 4.57 -4.41
CA LYS A 82 2.01 5.95 -4.32
C LYS A 82 3.14 6.99 -4.32
N TRP A 83 4.31 6.64 -3.82
CA TRP A 83 5.51 7.49 -3.89
C TRP A 83 6.15 7.51 -5.30
N GLY A 84 5.68 6.69 -6.24
CA GLY A 84 6.19 6.67 -7.63
C GLY A 84 7.23 5.60 -7.93
N TYR A 85 7.34 4.57 -7.07
CA TYR A 85 8.27 3.44 -7.22
C TYR A 85 7.52 2.11 -7.44
N PRO A 86 6.75 1.96 -8.53
CA PRO A 86 5.92 0.78 -8.77
C PRO A 86 6.73 -0.49 -9.07
N LYS A 87 7.94 -0.36 -9.62
CA LYS A 87 8.81 -1.52 -9.91
C LYS A 87 9.31 -2.16 -8.62
N GLU A 88 9.69 -1.34 -7.65
CA GLU A 88 10.12 -1.72 -6.32
C GLU A 88 8.94 -2.27 -5.51
N ALA A 89 7.78 -1.61 -5.58
CA ALA A 89 6.55 -2.05 -4.93
C ALA A 89 6.12 -3.45 -5.37
N ALA A 90 6.35 -3.82 -6.64
CA ALA A 90 5.91 -5.11 -7.20
C ALA A 90 6.45 -6.32 -6.41
N SER A 91 7.70 -6.26 -5.96
CA SER A 91 8.30 -7.31 -5.13
C SER A 91 7.59 -7.44 -3.77
N PHE A 92 7.23 -6.31 -3.16
CA PHE A 92 6.58 -6.29 -1.85
C PHE A 92 5.11 -6.74 -1.95
N PHE A 93 4.38 -6.31 -2.97
CA PHE A 93 3.03 -6.82 -3.23
C PHE A 93 3.03 -8.33 -3.50
N TYR A 94 4.06 -8.85 -4.17
CA TYR A 94 4.22 -10.30 -4.34
C TYR A 94 4.33 -11.01 -2.98
N TYR A 95 5.16 -10.51 -2.05
CA TYR A 95 5.27 -11.12 -0.71
C TYR A 95 4.01 -10.93 0.14
N ALA A 96 3.32 -9.80 0.01
CA ALA A 96 2.01 -9.60 0.63
C ALA A 96 1.04 -10.71 0.19
N LYS A 97 0.92 -10.93 -1.13
CA LYS A 97 0.06 -11.98 -1.69
C LYS A 97 0.50 -13.38 -1.28
N LYS A 98 1.81 -13.66 -1.34
CA LYS A 98 2.40 -14.96 -0.95
C LYS A 98 2.11 -15.30 0.51
N TYR A 99 2.12 -14.31 1.40
CA TYR A 99 1.92 -14.52 2.84
C TYR A 99 0.49 -14.22 3.32
N ALA A 100 -0.44 -13.88 2.42
CA ALA A 100 -1.78 -13.41 2.77
C ALA A 100 -2.60 -14.40 3.60
N LYS A 101 -2.33 -15.72 3.54
CA LYS A 101 -3.02 -16.76 4.32
C LYS A 101 -4.55 -16.62 4.34
N GLY A 102 -5.15 -16.24 3.21
CA GLY A 102 -6.60 -16.04 3.09
C GLY A 102 -7.10 -14.62 3.38
N ASN A 103 -6.22 -13.66 3.66
CA ASN A 103 -6.60 -12.25 3.75
C ASN A 103 -7.14 -11.76 2.40
N ALA A 104 -8.47 -11.71 2.28
CA ALA A 104 -9.18 -11.38 1.06
C ALA A 104 -8.84 -9.97 0.53
N LYS A 105 -8.59 -8.99 1.42
CA LYS A 105 -8.22 -7.62 1.00
C LYS A 105 -6.92 -7.61 0.21
N ILE A 106 -5.96 -8.44 0.60
CA ILE A 106 -4.69 -8.59 -0.12
C ILE A 106 -4.89 -9.44 -1.39
N LEU A 107 -5.59 -10.58 -1.30
CA LEU A 107 -5.75 -11.49 -2.44
C LEU A 107 -6.61 -10.90 -3.58
N GLN A 108 -7.56 -10.03 -3.24
CA GLN A 108 -8.47 -9.36 -4.18
C GLN A 108 -8.00 -7.95 -4.56
N SER A 109 -6.90 -7.47 -3.98
CA SER A 109 -6.31 -6.17 -4.34
C SER A 109 -5.99 -6.13 -5.84
N ASN A 110 -6.41 -5.05 -6.51
CA ASN A 110 -6.10 -4.80 -7.89
C ASN A 110 -4.59 -4.63 -8.07
N LEU A 111 -3.92 -3.94 -7.14
CA LEU A 111 -2.47 -3.73 -7.18
C LEU A 111 -1.68 -5.04 -7.09
N THR A 112 -2.15 -6.01 -6.30
CA THR A 112 -1.51 -7.35 -6.23
C THR A 112 -1.87 -8.25 -7.42
N ASN A 113 -3.02 -8.02 -8.07
CA ASN A 113 -3.49 -8.83 -9.19
C ASN A 113 -2.96 -8.34 -10.54
N GLN A 114 -2.59 -7.07 -10.65
CA GLN A 114 -1.95 -6.48 -11.83
C GLN A 114 -0.43 -6.66 -11.87
N LEU A 115 0.15 -7.35 -10.87
CA LEU A 115 1.58 -7.63 -10.86
C LEU A 115 1.99 -8.38 -12.13
N PRO A 116 3.03 -7.93 -12.85
CA PRO A 116 3.57 -8.69 -13.96
C PRO A 116 3.97 -10.08 -13.47
N LYS A 117 3.83 -11.10 -14.33
CA LYS A 117 4.31 -12.46 -14.06
C LYS A 117 5.84 -12.43 -13.95
N GLN A 118 6.35 -12.15 -12.76
CA GLN A 118 7.78 -12.12 -12.49
C GLN A 118 8.28 -13.52 -12.12
N PRO A 119 9.51 -13.90 -12.51
CA PRO A 119 10.15 -15.09 -11.97
C PRO A 119 10.21 -14.95 -10.45
N GLN A 120 9.64 -15.92 -9.75
CA GLN A 120 9.51 -15.83 -8.30
C GLN A 120 10.90 -15.72 -7.64
N PRO A 121 11.14 -14.74 -6.75
CA PRO A 121 12.39 -14.65 -6.01
C PRO A 121 12.59 -15.92 -5.16
N ARG A 122 13.71 -16.62 -5.40
CA ARG A 122 13.93 -18.03 -5.01
C ARG A 122 14.15 -18.30 -3.51
N ARG A 123 14.27 -17.29 -2.63
CA ARG A 123 14.79 -17.52 -1.25
C ARG A 123 13.96 -16.89 -0.13
N ARG A 124 13.91 -15.57 0.01
CA ARG A 124 13.17 -14.85 1.08
C ARG A 124 12.80 -13.46 0.61
N ALA A 125 11.80 -12.85 1.28
CA ALA A 125 11.47 -11.45 1.08
C ALA A 125 12.73 -10.57 1.20
N PRO A 126 12.96 -9.65 0.25
CA PRO A 126 14.11 -8.76 0.34
C PRO A 126 13.99 -7.96 1.63
N VAL A 127 15.14 -7.72 2.26
CA VAL A 127 15.22 -6.77 3.36
C VAL A 127 14.70 -5.44 2.82
N PRO A 128 13.74 -4.77 3.50
CA PRO A 128 13.24 -3.50 3.04
C PRO A 128 14.37 -2.48 2.92
N GLN A 129 14.61 -1.99 1.71
CA GLN A 129 15.58 -0.94 1.42
C GLN A 129 14.85 0.30 0.94
N PRO A 130 15.31 1.52 1.28
CA PRO A 130 14.87 2.70 0.56
C PRO A 130 15.08 2.47 -0.93
N PRO A 131 14.17 2.94 -1.81
CA PRO A 131 14.49 3.01 -3.23
C PRO A 131 15.85 3.66 -3.38
N LEU A 132 16.75 3.01 -4.12
CA LEU A 132 17.97 3.68 -4.55
C LEU A 132 17.47 4.88 -5.34
N LEU A 133 17.73 6.09 -4.86
CA LEU A 133 17.56 7.27 -5.69
C LEU A 133 18.43 6.99 -6.92
N SER A 134 17.80 6.65 -8.04
CA SER A 134 18.45 6.83 -9.32
C SER A 134 18.58 8.34 -9.45
N GLU A 135 19.69 8.87 -8.94
CA GLU A 135 20.20 10.17 -9.32
C GLU A 135 20.23 10.18 -10.86
N GLY A 136 19.25 10.84 -11.48
CA GLY A 136 19.23 11.15 -12.90
C GLY A 136 18.74 10.05 -13.86
N SER A 137 17.61 10.31 -14.51
CA SER A 137 17.50 10.36 -15.98
C SER A 137 16.28 11.18 -16.37
#